data_AF-A0A2S1QZQ2-F1
#
_entry.id   AF-A0A2S1QZQ2-F1
#
_cell.length_a   1.000
_cell.length_b   1.000
_cell.length_c   1.000
_cell.angle_alpha   90.00
_cell.angle_beta   90.00
_cell.angle_gamma   90.00
#
_symmetry.space_group_name_H-M   'P 1'
#
loop_
_entity.id
_entity.type
_entity.pdbx_description
1 polymer ?
#
loop_
_entity_poly.entity_id
_entity_poly.type
_entity_poly.pdbx_seq_one_letter_code
_entity_poly.pdbx_strand_id
1 'polypeptide(L)'
;MRDKLVLILAFIIVIFNGIIGHFFAPNGISFTPIIIIATTSLVAFGTKNVKAIWKSIFAFLFIALNDIFIKLYSGGTHDNEGLEWIHCFTLIGLIPSFIILLITILKSFESKIFKIIAIILFPILVVIYFQLFHDLGLGRHYWYDWNG
;
A
#
# COMPACT_ATOMS: atom_id res chain seq x y z
N MET A 1 -8.56 -9.14 20.08
CA MET A 1 -8.22 -7.70 20.22
C MET A 1 -6.91 -7.34 19.52
N ARG A 2 -5.80 -8.06 19.75
CA ARG A 2 -4.50 -7.77 19.11
C ARG A 2 -4.56 -7.61 17.59
N ASP A 3 -5.20 -8.55 16.87
CA ASP A 3 -5.24 -8.48 15.40
C ASP A 3 -5.91 -7.19 14.90
N LYS A 4 -6.98 -6.74 15.57
CA LYS A 4 -7.64 -5.46 15.27
C LYS A 4 -6.70 -4.26 15.51
N LEU A 5 -5.97 -4.25 16.62
CA LEU A 5 -5.01 -3.19 16.93
C LEU A 5 -3.90 -3.10 15.89
N VAL A 6 -3.40 -4.24 15.39
CA VAL A 6 -2.39 -4.29 14.33
C VAL A 6 -2.92 -3.70 13.02
N LEU A 7 -4.15 -4.05 12.63
CA LEU A 7 -4.77 -3.49 11.42
C LEU A 7 -5.05 -1.98 11.57
N ILE A 8 -5.48 -1.53 12.75
CA ILE A 8 -5.65 -0.11 13.05
C ILE A 8 -4.30 0.62 12.96
N LEU A 9 -3.23 0.05 13.50
CA LEU A 9 -1.90 0.64 13.41
C LEU A 9 -1.42 0.75 11.95
N ALA A 10 -1.60 -0.30 11.15
CA ALA A 10 -1.27 -0.27 9.73
C ALA A 10 -2.07 0.82 8.98
N PHE A 11 -3.36 0.98 9.31
CA PHE A 11 -4.19 2.05 8.76
C PHE A 11 -3.68 3.45 9.15
N ILE A 12 -3.34 3.66 10.43
CA ILE A 12 -2.79 4.93 10.93
C ILE A 12 -1.49 5.29 10.21
N ILE A 13 -0.60 4.31 9.98
CA ILE A 13 0.65 4.52 9.24
C ILE A 13 0.38 5.04 7.83
N VAL A 14 -0.59 4.45 7.12
CA VAL A 14 -1.00 4.89 5.77
C VAL A 14 -1.55 6.31 5.79
N ILE A 15 -2.43 6.63 6.73
CA ILE A 15 -3.01 7.98 6.89
C ILE A 15 -1.91 9.00 7.16
N PHE A 16 -0.98 8.68 8.06
CA PHE A 16 0.11 9.57 8.41
C PHE A 16 1.05 9.83 7.23
N ASN A 17 1.33 8.81 6.40
CA ASN A 17 2.09 9.02 5.17
C ASN A 17 1.37 9.93 4.17
N GLY A 18 0.05 9.82 4.05
CA GLY A 18 -0.76 10.74 3.24
C GLY A 18 -0.66 12.20 3.72
N ILE A 19 -0.74 12.41 5.04
CA ILE A 19 -0.56 13.75 5.66
C ILE A 19 0.85 14.29 5.39
N ILE A 20 1.89 13.44 5.50
CA ILE A 20 3.27 13.83 5.15
C ILE A 20 3.37 14.20 3.68
N GLY A 21 2.80 13.40 2.77
CA GLY A 21 2.80 13.70 1.33
C GLY A 21 2.14 15.05 1.03
N HIS A 22 1.07 15.37 1.75
CA HIS A 22 0.35 16.63 1.57
C HIS A 22 1.13 17.87 2.04
N PHE A 23 1.62 17.86 3.28
CA PHE A 23 2.26 19.04 3.87
C PHE A 23 3.78 19.12 3.64
N PHE A 24 4.42 17.99 3.35
CA PHE A 24 5.87 17.86 3.24
C PHE A 24 6.27 17.09 1.98
N ALA A 25 5.66 17.43 0.85
CA ALA A 25 6.05 16.89 -0.45
C ALA A 25 7.56 17.12 -0.73
N PRO A 26 8.27 16.16 -1.36
CA PRO A 26 7.80 14.89 -1.91
C PRO A 26 7.92 13.69 -0.94
N ASN A 27 8.10 13.92 0.37
CA ASN A 27 8.49 12.86 1.31
C ASN A 27 7.50 11.69 1.37
N GLY A 28 6.20 11.93 1.25
CA GLY A 28 5.19 10.86 1.26
C GLY A 28 5.36 9.85 0.11
N ILE A 29 5.82 10.32 -1.05
CA ILE A 29 6.14 9.47 -2.21
C ILE A 29 7.38 8.63 -1.88
N SER A 30 8.46 9.29 -1.47
CA SER A 30 9.74 8.65 -1.16
C SER A 30 9.64 7.59 -0.06
N PHE A 31 8.71 7.77 0.90
CA PHE A 31 8.46 6.79 1.96
C PHE A 31 7.54 5.64 1.55
N THR A 32 6.86 5.72 0.41
CA THR A 32 5.92 4.67 -0.06
C THR A 32 6.48 3.25 0.00
N PRO A 33 7.74 2.95 -0.41
CA PRO A 33 8.27 1.59 -0.29
C PRO A 33 8.32 1.10 1.15
N ILE A 34 8.77 1.95 2.07
CA ILE A 34 8.88 1.64 3.50
C ILE A 34 7.49 1.43 4.09
N ILE A 35 6.53 2.28 3.75
CA ILE A 35 5.15 2.18 4.22
C ILE A 35 4.51 0.86 3.77
N ILE A 36 4.64 0.51 2.49
CA ILE A 36 4.11 -0.74 1.93
C ILE A 36 4.73 -1.96 2.62
N ILE A 37 6.05 -1.97 2.83
CA ILE A 37 6.75 -3.06 3.54
C ILE A 37 6.30 -3.14 5.00
N ALA A 38 6.19 -2.00 5.68
CA ALA A 38 5.83 -1.94 7.09
C ALA A 38 4.39 -2.40 7.32
N THR A 39 3.42 -1.91 6.54
CA THR A 39 2.00 -2.31 6.68
C THR A 39 1.82 -3.78 6.31
N THR A 40 2.50 -4.26 5.26
CA THR A 40 2.48 -5.68 4.90
C THR A 40 3.09 -6.54 6.00
N SER A 41 4.21 -6.12 6.59
CA SER A 41 4.86 -6.83 7.71
C SER A 41 3.96 -6.89 8.93
N LEU A 42 3.26 -5.79 9.25
CA LEU A 42 2.27 -5.75 10.33
C LEU A 42 1.12 -6.73 10.07
N VAL A 43 0.54 -6.72 8.87
CA VAL A 43 -0.51 -7.68 8.50
C VAL A 43 0.01 -9.11 8.56
N ALA A 44 1.16 -9.38 7.94
CA ALA A 44 1.72 -10.71 7.79
C ALA A 44 2.12 -11.33 9.13
N PHE A 45 2.91 -10.61 9.93
CA PHE A 45 3.48 -11.15 11.17
C PHE A 45 2.75 -10.71 12.44
N GLY A 46 2.12 -9.53 12.43
CA GLY A 46 1.42 -8.99 13.59
C GLY A 46 0.04 -9.62 13.84
N THR A 47 -0.60 -10.16 12.81
CA THR A 47 -1.90 -10.84 12.93
C THR A 47 -1.74 -12.35 13.12
N LYS A 48 -2.30 -12.90 14.21
CA LYS A 48 -2.18 -14.33 14.52
C LYS A 48 -3.36 -15.17 14.03
N ASN A 49 -4.59 -14.65 14.09
CA ASN A 49 -5.78 -15.45 13.76
C ASN A 49 -6.40 -15.10 12.40
N VAL A 50 -5.79 -14.19 11.64
CA VAL A 50 -6.26 -13.80 10.31
C VAL A 50 -5.84 -14.85 9.29
N LYS A 51 -6.81 -15.36 8.52
CA LYS A 51 -6.57 -16.36 7.47
C LYS A 51 -5.74 -15.79 6.33
N ALA A 52 -5.03 -16.65 5.60
CA ALA A 52 -4.13 -16.31 4.50
C ALA A 52 -4.79 -15.41 3.45
N ILE A 53 -6.01 -15.75 3.01
CA ILE A 53 -6.77 -14.93 2.04
C ILE A 53 -6.97 -13.50 2.56
N TRP A 54 -7.37 -13.37 3.83
CA TRP A 54 -7.57 -12.06 4.44
C TRP A 54 -6.27 -11.28 4.62
N LYS A 55 -5.13 -11.96 4.88
CA LYS A 55 -3.82 -11.30 4.90
C LYS A 55 -3.49 -10.68 3.54
N SER A 56 -3.74 -11.40 2.45
CA SER A 56 -3.57 -10.88 1.09
C SER A 56 -4.47 -9.67 0.82
N ILE A 57 -5.76 -9.76 1.22
CA ILE A 57 -6.72 -8.67 1.06
C ILE A 57 -6.29 -7.43 1.86
N PHE A 58 -5.92 -7.58 3.14
CA PHE A 58 -5.53 -6.44 3.97
C PHE A 58 -4.22 -5.80 3.52
N ALA A 59 -3.23 -6.59 3.12
CA ALA A 59 -1.99 -6.05 2.58
C ALA A 59 -2.26 -5.25 1.29
N PHE A 60 -3.06 -5.80 0.37
CA PHE A 60 -3.52 -5.08 -0.82
C PHE A 60 -4.25 -3.79 -0.46
N LEU A 61 -5.22 -3.82 0.46
CA LEU A 61 -6.01 -2.66 0.84
C LEU A 61 -5.12 -1.52 1.37
N PHE A 62 -4.12 -1.81 2.20
CA PHE A 62 -3.21 -0.76 2.70
C PHE A 62 -2.29 -0.19 1.61
N ILE A 63 -1.88 -1.01 0.64
CA ILE A 63 -1.10 -0.54 -0.52
C ILE A 63 -1.97 0.37 -1.39
N ALA A 64 -3.18 -0.06 -1.73
CA ALA A 64 -4.12 0.70 -2.54
C ALA A 64 -4.49 2.03 -1.85
N LEU A 65 -4.78 2.00 -0.55
CA LEU A 65 -5.09 3.22 0.21
C LEU A 65 -3.89 4.20 0.25
N ASN A 66 -2.66 3.69 0.42
CA ASN A 66 -1.48 4.54 0.37
C ASN A 66 -1.32 5.18 -1.02
N ASP A 67 -1.42 4.40 -2.09
CA ASP A 67 -1.32 4.91 -3.47
C ASP A 67 -2.41 5.96 -3.76
N ILE A 68 -3.67 5.71 -3.37
CA ILE A 68 -4.76 6.69 -3.46
C ILE A 68 -4.40 7.98 -2.74
N PHE A 69 -3.94 7.91 -1.49
CA PHE A 69 -3.62 9.13 -0.74
C PHE A 69 -2.47 9.91 -1.36
N ILE A 70 -1.42 9.24 -1.81
CA ILE A 70 -0.29 9.90 -2.44
C ILE A 70 -0.70 10.56 -3.76
N LYS A 71 -1.38 9.83 -4.65
CA LYS A 71 -1.84 10.36 -5.94
C LYS A 71 -2.82 11.52 -5.81
N LEU A 72 -3.71 11.45 -4.80
CA LEU A 72 -4.73 12.49 -4.63
C LEU A 72 -4.24 13.71 -3.86
N TYR A 73 -3.31 13.56 -2.91
CA TYR A 73 -3.01 14.62 -1.95
C TYR A 73 -1.55 15.02 -1.85
N SER A 74 -0.61 14.24 -2.39
CA SER A 74 0.81 14.59 -2.31
C SER A 74 1.16 15.73 -3.27
N GLY A 75 1.87 16.74 -2.79
CA GLY A 75 2.28 17.88 -3.62
C GLY A 75 3.25 17.49 -4.75
N GLY A 76 3.20 18.23 -5.86
CA GLY A 76 4.15 18.08 -6.98
C GLY A 76 3.97 16.84 -7.85
N THR A 77 2.78 16.21 -7.86
CA THR A 77 2.58 14.88 -8.49
C THR A 77 1.46 14.77 -9.51
N HIS A 78 0.91 15.89 -9.95
CA HIS A 78 -0.26 15.90 -10.83
C HIS A 78 0.09 16.04 -12.32
N ASP A 79 1.35 15.79 -12.67
CA ASP A 79 1.84 15.59 -14.01
C ASP A 79 2.26 14.12 -14.23
N ASN A 80 2.64 13.80 -15.46
CA ASN A 80 3.05 12.44 -15.81
C ASN A 80 4.32 12.02 -15.06
N GLU A 81 5.27 12.93 -14.85
CA GLU A 81 6.55 12.60 -14.20
C GLU A 81 6.33 12.19 -12.73
N GLY A 82 5.55 12.98 -11.98
CA GLY A 82 5.22 12.66 -10.59
C GLY A 82 4.45 11.34 -10.46
N LEU A 83 3.56 11.03 -11.40
CA LEU A 83 2.81 9.78 -11.41
C LEU A 83 3.73 8.56 -11.61
N GLU A 84 4.68 8.63 -12.54
CA GLU A 84 5.67 7.57 -12.78
C GLU A 84 6.55 7.33 -11.55
N TRP A 85 6.92 8.39 -10.82
CA TRP A 85 7.61 8.25 -9.53
C TRP A 85 6.78 7.50 -8.50
N ILE A 86 5.49 7.82 -8.37
CA ILE A 86 4.59 7.12 -7.45
C ILE A 86 4.50 5.63 -7.82
N HIS A 87 4.33 5.31 -9.10
CA HIS A 87 4.26 3.91 -9.56
C HIS A 87 5.59 3.18 -9.31
N CYS A 88 6.71 3.80 -9.62
CA CYS A 88 8.05 3.24 -9.38
C CYS A 88 8.27 2.91 -7.91
N PHE A 89 8.05 3.86 -7.00
CA PHE A 89 8.20 3.63 -5.56
C PHE A 89 7.20 2.59 -5.03
N THR A 90 5.99 2.55 -5.57
CA THR A 90 5.01 1.51 -5.23
C THR A 90 5.50 0.12 -5.65
N LEU A 91 6.06 -0.02 -6.85
CA LEU A 91 6.65 -1.27 -7.35
C LEU A 91 7.84 -1.73 -6.50
N ILE A 92 8.72 -0.80 -6.11
CA ILE A 92 9.86 -1.08 -5.21
C ILE A 92 9.36 -1.64 -3.87
N GLY A 93 8.26 -1.11 -3.32
CA GLY A 93 7.65 -1.62 -2.09
C GLY A 93 6.92 -2.96 -2.27
N LEU A 94 6.29 -3.17 -3.43
CA LEU A 94 5.48 -4.35 -3.73
C LEU A 94 6.30 -5.64 -3.75
N ILE A 95 7.51 -5.62 -4.34
CA ILE A 95 8.38 -6.80 -4.44
C ILE A 95 8.68 -7.42 -3.06
N PRO A 96 9.29 -6.70 -2.10
CA PRO A 96 9.57 -7.24 -0.76
C PRO A 96 8.29 -7.57 0.00
N SER A 97 7.21 -6.80 -0.18
CA SER A 97 5.92 -7.08 0.45
C SER A 97 5.31 -8.40 -0.02
N PHE A 98 5.41 -8.70 -1.31
CA PHE A 98 4.97 -9.98 -1.84
C PHE A 98 5.79 -11.14 -1.30
N ILE A 99 7.12 -10.99 -1.18
CA ILE A 99 8.00 -11.99 -0.56
C ILE A 99 7.59 -12.25 0.90
N ILE A 100 7.32 -11.19 1.68
CA ILE A 100 6.86 -11.28 3.08
C ILE A 100 5.54 -12.05 3.18
N LEU A 101 4.57 -11.72 2.32
CA LEU A 101 3.29 -12.43 2.26
C LEU A 101 3.46 -13.90 1.89
N LEU A 102 4.27 -14.20 0.86
CA LEU A 102 4.57 -15.56 0.43
C LEU A 102 5.12 -16.40 1.58
N ILE A 103 6.17 -15.93 2.26
CA ILE A 103 6.78 -16.63 3.40
C ILE A 103 5.74 -16.92 4.50
N THR A 104 4.91 -15.94 4.79
CA THR A 104 3.89 -16.03 5.85
C THR A 104 2.78 -17.01 5.50
N ILE A 105 2.26 -16.93 4.27
CA ILE A 105 1.17 -17.79 3.79
C ILE A 105 1.66 -19.25 3.70
N LEU A 106 2.86 -19.47 3.19
CA LEU A 106 3.44 -20.81 3.08
C LEU A 106 3.63 -21.48 4.45
N LYS A 107 3.97 -20.70 5.48
CA LYS A 107 4.11 -21.16 6.87
C LYS A 107 2.78 -21.35 7.62
N SER A 108 1.64 -20.90 7.09
CA SER A 108 0.34 -21.06 7.75
C SER A 108 -0.11 -22.52 7.82
N PHE A 109 -0.97 -22.87 8.78
CA PHE A 109 -1.54 -24.23 8.92
C PHE A 109 -2.74 -24.50 7.99
N GLU A 110 -3.02 -23.61 7.03
CA GLU A 110 -4.16 -23.75 6.12
C GLU A 110 -3.92 -24.77 5.00
N SER A 111 -5.01 -25.22 4.37
CA SER A 111 -4.95 -26.16 3.25
C SER A 111 -4.18 -25.56 2.07
N LYS A 112 -3.58 -26.44 1.24
CA LYS A 112 -2.82 -26.01 0.05
C LYS A 112 -3.64 -25.13 -0.89
N ILE A 113 -4.93 -25.45 -1.06
CA ILE A 113 -5.85 -24.68 -1.92
C ILE A 113 -5.99 -23.25 -1.43
N PHE A 114 -6.25 -23.03 -0.13
CA PHE A 114 -6.40 -21.68 0.42
C PHE A 114 -5.11 -20.86 0.34
N LYS A 115 -3.93 -21.51 0.50
CA LYS A 115 -2.63 -20.86 0.30
C LYS A 115 -2.46 -20.38 -1.14
N ILE A 116 -2.74 -21.25 -2.11
CA ILE A 116 -2.63 -20.91 -3.55
C ILE A 116 -3.57 -19.77 -3.89
N ILE A 117 -4.84 -19.84 -3.45
CA ILE A 117 -5.81 -18.77 -3.65
C ILE A 117 -5.28 -17.45 -3.06
N ALA A 118 -4.79 -17.45 -1.83
CA ALA A 118 -4.27 -16.24 -1.19
C ALA A 118 -3.06 -15.64 -1.94
N ILE A 119 -2.15 -16.49 -2.42
CA ILE A 119 -0.95 -16.07 -3.16
C ILE A 119 -1.31 -15.48 -4.53
N ILE A 120 -2.26 -16.09 -5.24
CA ILE A 120 -2.70 -15.62 -6.57
C ILE A 120 -3.62 -14.40 -6.47
N LEU A 121 -4.44 -14.32 -5.42
CA LEU A 121 -5.37 -13.21 -5.22
C LEU A 121 -4.65 -11.87 -5.10
N PHE A 122 -3.52 -11.82 -4.38
CA PHE A 122 -2.77 -10.58 -4.17
C PHE A 122 -2.32 -9.90 -5.48
N PRO A 123 -1.56 -10.55 -6.39
CA PRO A 123 -1.14 -9.92 -7.64
C PRO A 123 -2.32 -9.62 -8.57
N ILE A 124 -3.38 -10.43 -8.57
CA ILE A 124 -4.60 -10.12 -9.33
C ILE A 124 -5.21 -8.80 -8.87
N LEU A 125 -5.36 -8.60 -7.56
CA LEU A 125 -5.91 -7.37 -7.00
C LEU A 125 -5.03 -6.15 -7.33
N VAL A 126 -3.71 -6.30 -7.25
CA VAL A 126 -2.75 -5.23 -7.60
C VAL A 126 -2.84 -4.85 -9.07
N VAL A 127 -2.90 -5.83 -9.99
CA VAL A 127 -3.01 -5.57 -11.43
C VAL A 127 -4.34 -4.87 -11.76
N ILE A 128 -5.46 -5.36 -11.23
CA ILE A 128 -6.77 -4.74 -11.41
C ILE A 128 -6.74 -3.30 -10.90
N TYR A 129 -6.17 -3.08 -9.71
CA TYR A 129 -6.06 -1.75 -9.12
C TYR A 129 -5.24 -0.80 -9.99
N PHE A 130 -4.05 -1.21 -10.45
CA PHE A 130 -3.23 -0.36 -11.32
C PHE A 130 -3.92 -0.05 -12.65
N GLN A 131 -4.69 -0.97 -13.22
CA GLN A 131 -5.47 -0.68 -14.43
C GLN A 131 -6.59 0.35 -14.19
N LEU A 132 -7.26 0.28 -13.04
CA LEU A 132 -8.39 1.17 -12.72
C LEU A 132 -7.95 2.55 -12.22
N PHE A 133 -6.81 2.63 -11.53
CA PHE A 133 -6.33 3.84 -10.84
C PHE A 133 -4.97 4.31 -11.36
N HIS A 134 -4.62 3.96 -12.60
CA HIS A 134 -3.36 4.37 -13.23
C HIS A 134 -3.20 5.90 -13.18
N ASP A 135 -4.15 6.61 -13.80
CA ASP A 135 -4.15 8.06 -13.98
C ASP A 135 -4.84 8.83 -12.84
N LEU A 136 -5.05 8.18 -11.69
CA LEU A 136 -5.71 8.81 -10.56
C LEU A 136 -4.90 10.04 -10.12
N GLY A 137 -5.57 11.19 -10.01
CA GLY A 137 -4.94 12.43 -9.53
C GLY A 137 -4.24 13.26 -10.61
N LEU A 138 -4.12 12.77 -11.85
CA LEU A 138 -3.53 13.53 -12.95
C LEU A 138 -4.33 14.80 -13.27
N GLY A 139 -3.65 15.92 -13.50
CA GLY A 139 -4.27 17.21 -13.83
C GLY A 139 -4.94 17.94 -12.64
N ARG A 140 -4.82 17.43 -11.41
CA ARG A 140 -5.23 18.20 -10.23
C ARG A 140 -4.21 19.30 -9.95
N HIS A 141 -4.67 20.49 -9.57
CA HIS A 141 -3.80 21.55 -9.10
C HIS A 141 -4.29 22.03 -7.75
N TYR A 142 -3.45 21.89 -6.73
CA TYR A 142 -3.69 22.50 -5.44
C TYR A 142 -2.90 23.80 -5.38
N TRP A 143 -3.60 24.92 -5.47
CA TRP A 143 -3.02 26.23 -5.16
C TRP A 143 -2.94 26.36 -3.63
N TYR A 144 -1.73 26.45 -3.09
CA TYR A 144 -1.51 26.81 -1.70
C TYR A 144 -0.81 28.16 -1.64
N ASP A 145 -1.48 29.14 -1.02
CA ASP A 145 -0.98 30.50 -0.88
C ASP A 145 0.31 30.59 -0.02
N TRP A 146 0.69 29.53 0.69
CA TRP A 146 1.89 29.48 1.54
C TRP A 146 3.18 29.05 0.81
N ASN A 147 3.10 28.71 -0.48
CA ASN A 147 4.25 28.28 -1.29
C ASN A 147 4.87 29.44 -2.13
N GLY A 148 4.53 30.69 -1.79
CA GLY A 148 5.08 31.91 -2.39
C GLY A 148 6.24 32.51 -1.61
#